data_AF-A0A2D4MFP7-F1
#
_entry.id   AF-A0A2D4MFP7-F1
#
_cell.length_a   1.000
_cell.length_b   1.000
_cell.length_c   1.000
_cell.angle_alpha   90.00
_cell.angle_beta   90.00
_cell.angle_gamma   90.00
#
_symmetry.space_group_name_H-M   'P 1'
#
loop_
_entity.id
_entity.type
_entity.pdbx_description
1 polymer ?
#
loop_
_entity_poly.entity_id
_entity_poly.type
_entity_poly.pdbx_seq_one_letter_code
_entity_poly.pdbx_strand_id
1 'polypeptide(L)'
;AEELGYEYLEIKHFETQRDPTGHLLDDWQARSSSGATVGRLLDLLRLLGRQDIITDLGPSIDENCKRYLQKKQQEESERPVQVPAVDSSFPRTSEMQGITTQDDPLGRSPELFDAFICYCQNDIPFVQEMIQELEQAEHKLKLCVFDRDVLPGTCVWSITSELIERRCRKMVVVISDDYLESEECDFQTKFALSLSPGARLKRLIPVKC
;
A
#
# COMPACT_ATOMS: atom_id res chain seq x y z
N ALA A 1 15.22 -7.82 30.97
CA ALA A 1 15.81 -7.14 29.80
C ALA A 1 16.68 -8.12 28.99
N GLU A 2 17.59 -8.87 29.61
CA GLU A 2 18.39 -9.90 28.92
C GLU A 2 17.52 -10.95 28.21
N GLU A 3 16.52 -11.52 28.89
CA GLU A 3 15.55 -12.45 28.27
C GLU A 3 14.69 -11.83 27.16
N LEU A 4 14.68 -10.51 27.04
CA LEU A 4 14.05 -9.76 25.96
C LEU A 4 15.01 -9.46 24.80
N GLY A 5 16.27 -9.90 24.90
CA GLY A 5 17.30 -9.72 23.87
C GLY A 5 18.06 -8.39 23.96
N TYR A 6 18.00 -7.71 25.10
CA TYR A 6 18.74 -6.46 25.29
C TYR A 6 20.20 -6.73 25.67
N GLU A 7 21.10 -5.98 25.04
CA GLU A 7 22.52 -6.02 25.30
C GLU A 7 22.88 -5.26 26.59
N TYR A 8 24.04 -5.60 27.17
CA TYR A 8 24.50 -5.06 28.43
C TYR A 8 24.50 -3.52 28.50
N LEU A 9 24.91 -2.84 27.42
CA LEU A 9 24.93 -1.37 27.36
C LEU A 9 23.52 -0.76 27.35
N GLU A 10 22.56 -1.43 26.71
CA GLU A 10 21.15 -1.00 26.70
C GLU A 10 20.54 -1.15 28.10
N ILE A 11 20.84 -2.25 28.78
CA ILE A 11 20.40 -2.50 30.16
C ILE A 11 20.97 -1.43 31.10
N LYS A 12 22.27 -1.14 30.99
CA LYS A 12 22.91 -0.05 31.75
C LYS A 12 22.29 1.30 31.46
N HIS A 13 21.87 1.54 30.22
CA HIS A 13 21.17 2.77 29.87
C HIS A 13 19.83 2.89 30.60
N PHE A 14 19.01 1.83 30.63
CA PHE A 14 17.73 1.85 31.34
C PHE A 14 17.89 2.06 32.85
N GLU A 15 18.92 1.49 33.46
CA GLU A 15 19.22 1.69 34.89
C GLU A 15 19.44 3.16 35.27
N THR A 16 19.88 3.99 34.32
CA THR A 16 20.09 5.43 34.55
C THR A 16 18.81 6.26 34.46
N GLN A 17 17.71 5.67 33.98
CA GLN A 17 16.44 6.36 33.79
C GLN A 17 15.63 6.45 35.08
N ARG A 18 14.72 7.42 35.15
CA ARG A 18 13.85 7.63 36.33
C ARG A 18 12.85 6.48 36.52
N ASP A 19 12.39 5.88 35.42
CA ASP A 19 11.55 4.67 35.43
C ASP A 19 12.13 3.63 34.47
N PRO A 20 13.11 2.84 34.94
CA PRO A 20 13.77 1.83 34.10
C PRO A 20 12.80 0.81 33.51
N THR A 21 11.72 0.47 34.24
CA THR A 21 10.75 -0.55 33.82
C THR A 21 9.83 0.03 32.76
N GLY A 22 9.31 1.24 32.95
CA GLY A 22 8.48 1.93 31.96
C GLY A 22 9.22 2.10 30.63
N HIS A 23 10.45 2.63 30.68
CA HIS A 23 11.27 2.80 29.46
C HIS A 23 11.61 1.49 28.76
N LEU A 24 11.87 0.41 29.52
CA LEU A 24 12.08 -0.92 28.94
C LEU A 24 10.83 -1.43 28.22
N LEU A 25 9.64 -1.24 28.79
CA LEU A 25 8.38 -1.70 28.19
C LEU A 25 8.03 -0.89 26.93
N ASP A 26 8.23 0.43 26.96
CA ASP A 26 8.02 1.31 25.81
C ASP A 26 8.95 0.94 24.64
N ASP A 27 10.24 0.75 24.92
CA ASP A 27 11.22 0.35 23.91
C ASP A 27 10.95 -1.07 23.39
N TRP A 28 10.54 -1.99 24.28
CA TRP A 28 10.20 -3.35 23.89
C TRP A 28 9.01 -3.39 22.92
N GLN A 29 8.00 -2.55 23.15
CA GLN A 29 6.89 -2.37 22.22
C GLN A 29 7.35 -1.80 20.87
N ALA A 30 8.26 -0.82 20.87
CA ALA A 30 8.78 -0.21 19.65
C ALA A 30 9.61 -1.19 18.80
N ARG A 31 10.41 -2.07 19.43
CA ARG A 31 11.24 -3.07 18.74
C ARG A 31 10.44 -4.25 18.19
N SER A 32 9.30 -4.57 18.81
CA SER A 32 8.53 -5.79 18.51
C SER A 32 7.16 -5.47 17.93
N SER A 33 7.10 -5.21 16.61
CA SER A 33 5.87 -4.81 15.91
C SER A 33 4.66 -5.74 16.08
N SER A 34 4.86 -7.02 16.44
CA SER A 34 3.78 -7.96 16.81
C SER A 34 4.09 -8.82 18.04
N GLY A 35 5.25 -8.62 18.66
CA GLY A 35 5.82 -9.55 19.64
C GLY A 35 5.74 -9.10 21.10
N ALA A 36 5.37 -7.85 21.39
CA ALA A 36 5.25 -7.32 22.74
C ALA A 36 3.81 -7.48 23.24
N THR A 37 3.50 -8.64 23.82
CA THR A 37 2.16 -8.95 24.36
C THR A 37 2.24 -9.16 25.87
N VAL A 38 1.12 -8.89 26.56
CA VAL A 38 0.98 -9.19 27.99
C VAL A 38 1.23 -10.67 28.27
N GLY A 39 0.77 -11.56 27.38
CA GLY A 39 1.02 -13.00 27.50
C GLY A 39 2.52 -13.33 27.52
N ARG A 40 3.29 -12.76 26.59
CA ARG A 40 4.74 -12.95 26.54
C ARG A 40 5.45 -12.37 27.76
N LEU A 41 4.99 -11.22 28.27
CA LEU A 41 5.51 -10.64 29.51
C LEU A 41 5.31 -11.58 30.70
N LEU A 42 4.12 -12.17 30.83
CA LEU A 42 3.81 -13.13 31.89
C LEU A 42 4.65 -14.41 31.77
N ASP A 43 4.86 -14.92 30.57
CA ASP A 43 5.70 -16.09 30.34
C ASP A 43 7.17 -15.82 30.71
N LEU A 44 7.68 -14.63 30.40
CA LEU A 44 9.02 -14.21 30.83
C LEU A 44 9.13 -14.07 32.35
N LEU A 45 8.11 -13.52 33.02
CA LEU A 45 8.09 -13.46 34.48
C LEU A 45 8.08 -14.86 35.12
N ARG A 46 7.40 -15.83 34.50
CA ARG A 46 7.44 -17.24 34.93
C ARG A 46 8.84 -17.84 34.72
N LEU A 47 9.46 -17.59 33.57
CA LEU A 47 10.82 -18.05 33.25
C LEU A 47 11.84 -17.50 34.26
N LEU A 48 11.71 -16.22 34.61
CA LEU A 48 12.54 -15.55 35.62
C LEU A 48 12.20 -15.94 37.06
N GLY A 49 11.24 -16.85 37.27
CA GLY A 49 10.84 -17.33 38.60
C GLY A 49 10.08 -16.33 39.46
N ARG A 50 9.58 -15.23 38.89
CA ARG A 50 8.89 -14.14 39.60
C ARG A 50 7.40 -14.42 39.81
N GLN A 51 7.10 -15.50 40.52
CA GLN A 51 5.73 -15.90 40.85
C GLN A 51 5.04 -14.94 41.83
N ASP A 52 5.82 -14.21 42.62
CA ASP A 52 5.37 -13.12 43.51
C ASP A 52 4.63 -12.04 42.72
N ILE A 53 5.27 -11.53 41.67
CA ILE A 53 4.72 -10.47 40.82
C ILE A 53 3.44 -10.95 40.10
N ILE A 54 3.44 -12.20 39.62
CA ILE A 54 2.28 -12.77 38.92
C ILE A 54 1.08 -12.90 39.87
N THR A 55 1.32 -13.27 41.12
CA THR A 55 0.25 -13.41 42.13
C THR A 55 -0.30 -12.05 42.53
N ASP A 56 0.58 -11.08 42.78
CA ASP A 56 0.18 -9.75 43.27
C ASP A 56 -0.47 -8.90 42.18
N LEU A 57 0.08 -8.90 40.97
CA LEU A 57 -0.39 -8.06 39.87
C LEU A 57 -1.37 -8.77 38.94
N GLY A 58 -1.44 -10.11 38.98
CA GLY A 58 -2.29 -10.92 38.11
C GLY A 58 -3.76 -10.43 38.04
N PRO A 59 -4.45 -10.22 39.17
CA PRO A 59 -5.83 -9.74 39.16
C PRO A 59 -5.98 -8.36 38.50
N SER A 60 -5.03 -7.45 38.73
CA SER A 60 -5.03 -6.12 38.13
C SER A 60 -4.77 -6.21 36.61
N ILE A 61 -3.79 -7.01 36.19
CA ILE A 61 -3.45 -7.22 34.78
C ILE A 61 -4.65 -7.82 34.02
N ASP A 62 -5.33 -8.82 34.59
CA ASP A 62 -6.51 -9.46 33.99
C ASP A 62 -7.66 -8.46 33.79
N GLU A 63 -7.96 -7.67 34.82
CA GLU A 63 -8.98 -6.62 34.75
C GLU A 63 -8.64 -5.56 33.70
N ASN A 64 -7.37 -5.15 33.61
CA ASN A 64 -6.90 -4.20 32.59
C ASN A 64 -7.01 -4.79 31.17
N CYS A 65 -6.67 -6.05 30.98
CA CYS A 65 -6.82 -6.75 29.70
C CYS A 65 -8.30 -6.83 29.28
N LYS A 66 -9.20 -7.18 30.20
CA LYS A 66 -10.65 -7.23 29.94
C LYS A 66 -11.19 -5.87 29.53
N ARG A 67 -10.83 -4.80 30.25
CA ARG A 67 -11.22 -3.42 29.89
C ARG A 67 -10.69 -3.01 28.53
N TYR A 68 -9.46 -3.36 28.21
CA TYR A 68 -8.87 -3.08 26.90
C TYR A 68 -9.64 -3.80 25.78
N LEU A 69 -9.95 -5.09 25.95
CA LEU A 69 -10.73 -5.86 24.97
C LEU A 69 -12.16 -5.33 24.80
N GLN A 70 -12.82 -4.93 25.89
CA GLN A 70 -14.14 -4.31 25.84
C GLN A 70 -14.11 -2.97 25.11
N LYS A 71 -13.15 -2.10 25.42
CA LYS A 71 -12.95 -0.84 24.69
C LYS A 71 -12.68 -1.08 23.22
N LYS A 72 -11.83 -2.06 22.89
CA LYS A 72 -11.53 -2.43 21.50
C LYS A 72 -12.77 -2.94 20.76
N GLN A 73 -13.61 -3.77 21.39
CA GLN A 73 -14.89 -4.21 20.82
C GLN A 73 -15.88 -3.05 20.65
N GLN A 74 -15.96 -2.15 21.62
CA GLN A 74 -16.84 -0.99 21.55
C GLN A 74 -16.39 -0.04 20.44
N GLU A 75 -15.10 0.26 20.33
CA GLU A 75 -14.52 1.00 19.23
C GLU A 75 -14.73 0.29 17.88
N GLU A 76 -14.60 -1.03 17.80
CA GLU A 76 -14.92 -1.80 16.58
C GLU A 76 -16.41 -1.75 16.22
N SER A 77 -17.31 -1.60 17.21
CA SER A 77 -18.75 -1.48 16.99
C SER A 77 -19.21 -0.04 16.67
N GLU A 78 -18.48 0.97 17.15
CA GLU A 78 -18.73 2.40 16.88
C GLU A 78 -17.98 2.90 15.65
N ARG A 79 -16.91 2.21 15.21
CA ARG A 79 -16.32 2.42 13.90
C ARG A 79 -17.39 2.08 12.85
N PRO A 80 -17.69 2.96 11.87
CA PRO A 80 -18.49 2.56 10.72
C PRO A 80 -17.87 1.27 10.17
N VAL A 81 -18.69 0.27 9.83
CA VAL A 81 -18.25 -1.05 9.37
C VAL A 81 -17.31 -0.89 8.18
N GLN A 82 -16.02 -0.72 8.46
CA GLN A 82 -14.97 -0.61 7.48
C GLN A 82 -14.38 -2.00 7.36
N VAL A 83 -14.51 -2.56 6.16
CA VAL A 83 -14.09 -3.92 5.83
C VAL A 83 -12.60 -4.14 6.16
N PRO A 84 -12.19 -5.34 6.65
CA PRO A 84 -10.87 -5.61 7.27
C PRO A 84 -9.60 -5.48 6.42
N ALA A 85 -9.65 -4.85 5.25
CA ALA A 85 -8.44 -4.34 4.61
C ALA A 85 -8.80 -3.12 3.78
N VAL A 86 -8.25 -2.00 4.21
CA VAL A 86 -7.65 -1.06 3.27
C VAL A 86 -6.36 -1.70 2.76
N ASP A 87 -6.49 -2.65 1.84
CA ASP A 87 -5.42 -2.80 0.86
C ASP A 87 -5.66 -1.65 -0.12
N SER A 88 -4.70 -0.74 -0.24
CA SER A 88 -4.70 0.36 -1.21
C SER A 88 -4.75 -0.13 -2.67
N SER A 89 -4.80 -1.46 -2.88
CA SER A 89 -4.56 -2.11 -4.17
C SER A 89 -5.69 -3.03 -4.65
N PHE A 90 -6.79 -3.22 -3.89
CA PHE A 90 -7.93 -4.02 -4.38
C PHE A 90 -9.29 -3.39 -4.03
N PRO A 91 -10.13 -3.06 -5.03
CA PRO A 91 -11.46 -2.53 -4.78
C PRO A 91 -12.31 -3.51 -3.96
N ARG A 92 -12.72 -3.08 -2.76
CA ARG A 92 -13.64 -3.79 -1.88
C ARG A 92 -15.02 -3.15 -1.89
N THR A 93 -15.68 -3.18 -3.04
CA THR A 93 -17.14 -3.24 -3.15
C THR A 93 -17.46 -3.89 -4.49
N SER A 94 -18.52 -4.69 -4.54
CA SER A 94 -19.16 -5.13 -5.79
C SER A 94 -19.90 -3.97 -6.49
N GLU A 95 -19.50 -2.73 -6.21
CA GLU A 95 -19.90 -1.56 -6.96
C GLU A 95 -18.77 -1.33 -7.95
N MET A 96 -18.96 -1.76 -9.20
CA MET A 96 -18.12 -1.30 -10.29
C MET A 96 -18.08 0.23 -10.26
N GLN A 97 -16.94 0.77 -9.90
CA GLN A 97 -16.55 2.04 -10.46
C GLN A 97 -15.92 1.69 -11.80
N GLY A 98 -16.68 1.88 -12.88
CA GLY A 98 -16.08 1.89 -14.21
C GLY A 98 -14.87 2.83 -14.17
N ILE A 99 -13.72 2.36 -14.64
CA ILE A 99 -12.54 3.20 -14.81
C ILE A 99 -12.78 4.15 -15.97
N THR A 100 -13.50 3.68 -16.98
CA THR A 100 -13.79 4.41 -18.21
C THR A 100 -15.29 4.60 -18.40
N THR A 101 -15.65 5.53 -19.28
CA THR A 101 -17.06 5.78 -19.66
C THR A 101 -17.71 4.63 -20.42
N GLN A 102 -16.91 3.68 -20.95
CA GLN A 102 -17.38 2.53 -21.72
C GLN A 102 -17.37 1.22 -20.92
N ASP A 103 -16.99 1.26 -19.64
CA ASP A 103 -17.08 0.09 -18.78
C ASP A 103 -18.55 -0.34 -18.60
N ASP A 104 -18.79 -1.66 -18.61
CA ASP A 104 -20.12 -2.21 -18.38
C ASP A 104 -20.63 -1.78 -16.98
N PRO A 105 -21.80 -1.13 -16.86
CA PRO A 105 -22.39 -0.75 -15.57
C PRO A 105 -22.77 -1.96 -14.70
N LEU A 106 -22.73 -3.19 -15.26
CA LEU A 106 -22.85 -4.46 -14.54
C LEU A 106 -21.50 -5.19 -14.32
N GLY A 107 -20.39 -4.63 -14.82
CA GLY A 107 -19.01 -5.08 -14.58
C GLY A 107 -18.65 -6.44 -15.14
N ARG A 108 -19.45 -6.96 -16.07
CA ARG A 108 -19.23 -8.30 -16.61
C ARG A 108 -18.10 -8.31 -17.63
N SER A 109 -17.86 -7.18 -18.28
CA SER A 109 -16.79 -6.99 -19.26
C SER A 109 -16.06 -5.67 -19.02
N PRO A 110 -14.85 -5.69 -18.43
CA PRO A 110 -14.01 -4.51 -18.36
C PRO A 110 -13.58 -4.05 -19.76
N GLU A 111 -13.57 -2.75 -20.02
CA GLU A 111 -12.92 -2.19 -21.20
C GLU A 111 -11.41 -2.45 -21.13
N LEU A 112 -10.85 -2.88 -22.27
CA LEU A 112 -9.44 -3.21 -22.43
C LEU A 112 -8.83 -2.35 -23.54
N PHE A 113 -7.56 -2.02 -23.35
CA PHE A 113 -6.78 -1.18 -24.25
C PHE A 113 -5.54 -1.92 -24.77
N ASP A 114 -5.11 -1.56 -25.96
CA ASP A 114 -3.89 -2.08 -26.56
C ASP A 114 -2.66 -1.49 -25.87
N ALA A 115 -2.69 -0.18 -25.59
CA ALA A 115 -1.62 0.48 -24.85
C ALA A 115 -2.12 1.64 -23.97
N PHE A 116 -1.46 1.81 -22.82
CA PHE A 116 -1.52 3.01 -22.00
C PHE A 116 -0.40 3.97 -22.40
N ILE A 117 -0.68 5.27 -22.56
CA ILE A 117 0.32 6.29 -22.89
C ILE A 117 0.69 7.05 -21.61
N CYS A 118 1.97 7.01 -21.26
CA CYS A 118 2.56 7.75 -20.15
C CYS A 118 3.41 8.89 -20.72
N TYR A 119 3.10 10.14 -20.34
CA TYR A 119 3.67 11.36 -20.88
C TYR A 119 3.55 12.51 -19.86
N CYS A 120 4.33 13.58 -20.03
CA CYS A 120 4.18 14.81 -19.26
C CYS A 120 3.20 15.78 -19.92
N GLN A 121 2.57 16.67 -19.15
CA GLN A 121 1.60 17.64 -19.68
C GLN A 121 2.15 18.50 -20.83
N ASN A 122 3.46 18.78 -20.83
CA ASN A 122 4.11 19.55 -21.90
C ASN A 122 4.17 18.78 -23.23
N ASP A 123 4.09 17.45 -23.20
CA ASP A 123 4.13 16.56 -24.37
C ASP A 123 2.74 16.29 -24.96
N ILE A 124 1.68 16.91 -24.44
CA ILE A 124 0.30 16.77 -24.94
C ILE A 124 0.21 16.94 -26.47
N PRO A 125 0.82 17.97 -27.10
CA PRO A 125 0.71 18.17 -28.55
C PRO A 125 1.24 16.98 -29.35
N PHE A 126 2.39 16.44 -28.95
CA PHE A 126 2.99 15.26 -29.57
C PHE A 126 2.12 14.02 -29.37
N VAL A 127 1.63 13.81 -28.15
CA VAL A 127 0.77 12.67 -27.80
C VAL A 127 -0.54 12.70 -28.58
N GLN A 128 -1.15 13.86 -28.77
CA GLN A 128 -2.38 14.02 -29.56
C GLN A 128 -2.16 13.63 -31.02
N GLU A 129 -1.07 14.09 -31.64
CA GLU A 129 -0.70 13.71 -33.01
C GLU A 129 -0.47 12.19 -33.12
N MET A 130 0.28 11.62 -32.18
CA MET A 130 0.54 10.18 -32.13
C MET A 130 -0.76 9.37 -32.00
N ILE A 131 -1.67 9.76 -31.11
CA ILE A 131 -2.97 9.09 -30.94
C ILE A 131 -3.78 9.19 -32.24
N GLN A 132 -3.83 10.37 -32.84
CA GLN A 132 -4.58 10.58 -34.07
C GLN A 132 -4.08 9.67 -35.20
N GLU A 133 -2.78 9.46 -35.34
CA GLU A 133 -2.20 8.57 -36.35
C GLU A 133 -2.43 7.08 -36.03
N LEU A 134 -2.38 6.69 -34.75
CA LEU A 134 -2.53 5.29 -34.34
C LEU A 134 -3.99 4.81 -34.21
N GLU A 135 -4.92 5.72 -33.92
CA GLU A 135 -6.37 5.44 -33.89
C GLU A 135 -7.00 5.51 -35.28
N GLN A 136 -6.30 6.05 -36.29
CA GLN A 136 -6.76 6.08 -37.69
C GLN A 136 -6.99 4.66 -38.26
N ALA A 137 -7.82 4.61 -39.31
CA ALA A 137 -8.48 3.40 -39.80
C ALA A 137 -7.54 2.25 -40.24
N GLU A 138 -6.25 2.54 -40.47
CA GLU A 138 -5.25 1.57 -40.90
C GLU A 138 -4.69 0.74 -39.72
N HIS A 139 -4.67 1.29 -38.50
CA HIS A 139 -4.09 0.65 -37.31
C HIS A 139 -5.11 0.25 -36.25
N LYS A 140 -6.25 0.96 -36.12
CA LYS A 140 -7.39 0.63 -35.21
C LYS A 140 -6.97 0.24 -33.78
N LEU A 141 -5.90 0.83 -33.27
CA LEU A 141 -5.43 0.57 -31.92
C LEU A 141 -6.31 1.31 -30.91
N LYS A 142 -6.65 0.67 -29.80
CA LYS A 142 -7.31 1.32 -28.66
C LYS A 142 -6.28 1.82 -27.68
N LEU A 143 -6.08 3.12 -27.63
CA LEU A 143 -5.12 3.77 -26.74
C LEU A 143 -5.85 4.40 -25.55
N CYS A 144 -5.26 4.27 -24.36
CA CYS A 144 -5.77 4.88 -23.14
C CYS A 144 -4.87 6.03 -22.71
N VAL A 145 -5.49 7.19 -22.48
CA VAL A 145 -4.87 8.40 -21.94
C VAL A 145 -5.57 8.78 -20.65
N PHE A 146 -4.79 9.05 -19.60
CA PHE A 146 -5.36 9.37 -18.28
C PHE A 146 -6.33 10.56 -18.34
N ASP A 147 -5.96 11.65 -19.02
CA ASP A 147 -6.76 12.89 -19.07
C ASP A 147 -8.05 12.79 -19.90
N ARG A 148 -8.21 11.75 -20.74
CA ARG A 148 -9.35 11.60 -21.65
C ARG A 148 -10.31 10.49 -21.21
N ASP A 149 -9.75 9.35 -20.83
CA ASP A 149 -10.50 8.09 -20.77
C ASP A 149 -10.88 7.69 -19.34
N VAL A 150 -10.33 8.37 -18.33
CA VAL A 150 -10.55 8.07 -16.91
C VAL A 150 -11.64 8.97 -16.32
N LEU A 151 -12.60 8.37 -15.62
CA LEU A 151 -13.65 9.12 -14.93
C LEU A 151 -13.08 9.96 -13.76
N PRO A 152 -13.42 11.25 -13.62
CA PRO A 152 -12.92 12.09 -12.53
C PRO A 152 -13.51 11.69 -11.17
N GLY A 153 -12.76 11.93 -10.09
CA GLY A 153 -13.19 11.69 -8.70
C GLY A 153 -12.63 10.41 -8.05
N THR A 154 -11.77 9.69 -8.77
CA THR A 154 -11.14 8.43 -8.38
C THR A 154 -9.63 8.63 -8.14
N CYS A 155 -9.00 7.79 -7.32
CA CYS A 155 -7.59 7.95 -6.99
C CYS A 155 -6.70 7.66 -8.21
N VAL A 156 -6.00 8.70 -8.70
CA VAL A 156 -5.11 8.67 -9.88
C VAL A 156 -4.16 7.47 -9.85
N TRP A 157 -3.53 7.23 -8.70
CA TRP A 157 -2.55 6.16 -8.53
C TRP A 157 -3.16 4.76 -8.61
N SER A 158 -4.30 4.54 -7.96
CA SER A 158 -4.99 3.24 -7.97
C SER A 158 -5.49 2.89 -9.38
N ILE A 159 -6.05 3.87 -10.09
CA ILE A 159 -6.51 3.67 -11.47
C ILE A 159 -5.33 3.42 -12.40
N THR A 160 -4.28 4.23 -12.31
CA THR A 160 -3.11 4.09 -13.17
C THR A 160 -2.47 2.72 -12.97
N SER A 161 -2.41 2.23 -11.72
CA SER A 161 -1.95 0.89 -11.41
C SER A 161 -2.85 -0.18 -12.03
N GLU A 162 -4.17 -0.06 -11.93
CA GLU A 162 -5.11 -1.02 -12.53
C GLU A 162 -5.08 -0.99 -14.06
N LEU A 163 -4.96 0.19 -14.67
CA LEU A 163 -4.80 0.36 -16.11
C LEU A 163 -3.52 -0.32 -16.59
N ILE A 164 -2.40 -0.03 -15.95
CA ILE A 164 -1.10 -0.60 -16.30
C ILE A 164 -1.09 -2.11 -16.08
N GLU A 165 -1.67 -2.63 -15.00
CA GLU A 165 -1.61 -4.06 -14.66
C GLU A 165 -2.61 -4.89 -15.47
N ARG A 166 -3.89 -4.47 -15.48
CA ARG A 166 -5.03 -5.32 -15.84
C ARG A 166 -5.77 -4.89 -17.10
N ARG A 167 -5.81 -3.59 -17.43
CA ARG A 167 -6.58 -3.10 -18.58
C ARG A 167 -5.75 -2.94 -19.86
N CYS A 168 -4.45 -2.71 -19.76
CA CYS A 168 -3.59 -2.40 -20.90
C CYS A 168 -2.55 -3.49 -21.17
N ARG A 169 -2.41 -3.90 -22.45
CA ARG A 169 -1.44 -4.93 -22.87
C ARG A 169 -0.01 -4.41 -22.93
N LYS A 170 0.16 -3.15 -23.32
CA LYS A 170 1.44 -2.45 -23.45
C LYS A 170 1.38 -1.10 -22.74
N MET A 171 2.56 -0.54 -22.49
CA MET A 171 2.73 0.83 -22.02
C MET A 171 3.66 1.55 -22.99
N VAL A 172 3.18 2.64 -23.58
CA VAL A 172 3.99 3.55 -24.38
C VAL A 172 4.48 4.65 -23.46
N VAL A 173 5.79 4.86 -23.43
CA VAL A 173 6.44 5.88 -22.59
C VAL A 173 7.01 6.95 -23.50
N VAL A 174 6.49 8.17 -23.40
CA VAL A 174 6.98 9.33 -24.16
C VAL A 174 8.07 10.01 -23.35
N ILE A 175 9.32 9.84 -23.80
CA ILE A 175 10.52 10.33 -23.12
C ILE A 175 10.85 11.73 -23.66
N SER A 176 10.58 12.73 -22.85
CA SER A 176 11.03 14.13 -22.98
C SER A 176 11.99 14.49 -21.85
N ASP A 177 12.62 15.67 -21.89
CA ASP A 177 13.43 16.16 -20.78
C ASP A 177 12.57 16.33 -19.51
N ASP A 178 11.35 16.86 -19.66
CA ASP A 178 10.38 16.99 -18.56
C ASP A 178 9.95 15.63 -17.99
N TYR A 179 9.83 14.61 -18.85
CA TYR A 179 9.51 13.24 -18.44
C TYR A 179 10.53 12.66 -17.47
N LEU A 180 11.82 12.93 -17.71
CA LEU A 180 12.91 12.43 -16.87
C LEU A 180 12.96 13.14 -15.50
N GLU A 181 12.37 14.32 -15.39
CA GLU A 181 12.30 15.10 -14.15
C GLU A 181 11.00 14.85 -13.35
N SER A 182 9.96 14.27 -13.96
CA SER A 182 8.68 13.98 -13.29
C SER A 182 8.74 12.73 -12.40
N GLU A 183 8.50 12.92 -11.10
CA GLU A 183 8.40 11.83 -10.13
C GLU A 183 7.21 10.91 -10.41
N GLU A 184 6.11 11.45 -10.94
CA GLU A 184 4.93 10.66 -11.31
C GLU A 184 5.23 9.70 -12.46
N CYS A 185 5.92 10.20 -13.49
CA CYS A 185 6.32 9.41 -14.65
C CYS A 185 7.35 8.33 -14.28
N ASP A 186 8.32 8.68 -13.43
CA ASP A 186 9.29 7.73 -12.88
C ASP A 186 8.61 6.62 -12.07
N PHE A 187 7.66 6.96 -11.20
CA PHE A 187 6.89 5.98 -10.44
C PHE A 187 6.12 5.02 -11.37
N GLN A 188 5.38 5.55 -12.34
CA GLN A 188 4.57 4.73 -13.26
C GLN A 188 5.45 3.77 -14.07
N THR A 189 6.61 4.25 -14.54
CA THR A 189 7.57 3.42 -15.28
C THR A 189 8.17 2.33 -14.39
N LYS A 190 8.59 2.67 -13.17
CA LYS A 190 9.10 1.69 -12.20
C LYS A 190 8.06 0.64 -11.84
N PHE A 191 6.80 1.04 -11.68
CA PHE A 191 5.69 0.14 -11.44
C PHE A 191 5.48 -0.81 -12.63
N ALA A 192 5.45 -0.31 -13.85
CA ALA A 192 5.30 -1.16 -15.04
C ALA A 192 6.47 -2.14 -15.23
N LEU A 193 7.70 -1.72 -14.89
CA LEU A 193 8.89 -2.57 -14.90
C LEU A 193 8.80 -3.67 -13.83
N SER A 194 8.30 -3.36 -12.63
CA SER A 194 8.16 -4.33 -11.53
C SER A 194 7.15 -5.43 -11.83
N LEU A 195 6.12 -5.14 -12.62
CA LEU A 195 5.14 -6.13 -13.11
C LEU A 195 5.73 -7.14 -14.10
N SER A 196 6.92 -6.88 -14.64
CA SER A 196 7.57 -7.73 -15.65
C SER A 196 9.02 -8.09 -15.27
N PRO A 197 9.29 -8.71 -14.10
CA PRO A 197 10.66 -9.01 -13.68
C PRO A 197 11.35 -9.91 -14.72
N GLY A 198 12.49 -9.45 -15.25
CA GLY A 198 13.33 -10.25 -16.16
C GLY A 198 13.02 -10.12 -17.66
N ALA A 199 12.37 -9.03 -18.11
CA ALA A 199 12.25 -8.65 -19.52
C ALA A 199 11.63 -9.72 -20.47
N ARG A 200 10.96 -10.75 -19.92
CA ARG A 200 10.34 -11.84 -20.70
C ARG A 200 9.16 -11.36 -21.54
N LEU A 201 8.54 -10.25 -21.15
CA LEU A 201 7.46 -9.59 -21.87
C LEU A 201 7.91 -8.16 -22.20
N LYS A 202 8.05 -7.86 -23.50
CA LYS A 202 8.36 -6.49 -24.00
C LYS A 202 7.14 -5.58 -23.79
N ARG A 203 6.79 -5.27 -22.53
CA ARG A 203 5.55 -4.55 -22.17
C ARG A 203 5.68 -3.04 -22.39
N LEU A 204 6.87 -2.49 -22.16
CA LEU A 204 7.16 -1.07 -22.37
C LEU A 204 7.68 -0.79 -23.79
N ILE A 205 7.20 0.31 -24.37
CA ILE A 205 7.60 0.84 -25.67
C ILE A 205 8.05 2.29 -25.45
N PRO A 206 9.36 2.56 -25.34
CA PRO A 206 9.85 3.92 -25.23
C PRO A 206 9.78 4.63 -26.58
N VAL A 207 9.27 5.87 -26.58
CA VAL A 207 9.18 6.78 -27.73
C VAL A 207 9.86 8.07 -27.31
N LYS A 208 10.75 8.59 -28.15
CA LYS A 208 11.40 9.87 -27.90
C LYS A 208 10.71 10.95 -28.74
N CYS A 209 10.34 12.06 -28.10
CA CYS A 209 9.83 13.27 -28.77
C CYS A 209 10.93 14.33 -28.92
#